data_AF-A0A7S1EZR5-F1
#
_entry.id   AF-A0A7S1EZR5-F1
#
_cell.length_a   1.000
_cell.length_b   1.000
_cell.length_c   1.000
_cell.angle_alpha   90.00
_cell.angle_beta   90.00
_cell.angle_gamma   90.00
#
_symmetry.space_group_name_H-M   'P 1'
#
loop_
_entity.id
_entity.type
_entity.pdbx_description
1 polymer ?
#
loop_
_entity_poly.entity_id
_entity_poly.type
_entity_poly.pdbx_seq_one_letter_code
_entity_poly.pdbx_strand_id
1 'polypeptide(L)'
;VVAGEAAGALGASILTHVAQKGFCVVNLKLSPDLLVEAVGDAKRLNFTPPPREIVEGLLGEEGCSDVCHLGGDIASSLAKVDGLLDSVSQALLPLAAGWLDLTVDSRSPGIVAVAGVSGDHPPLTDAACDLWMGRFM
;
A
#
# COMPACT_ATOMS: atom_id res chain seq x y z
N VAL A 1 -4.06 -13.02 -2.74
CA VAL A 1 -4.69 -13.71 -1.58
C VAL A 1 -5.97 -12.98 -1.18
N VAL A 2 -6.94 -13.67 -0.57
CA VAL A 2 -8.26 -13.11 -0.21
C VAL A 2 -8.33 -12.85 1.30
N ALA A 3 -8.71 -11.64 1.72
CA ALA A 3 -8.81 -11.26 3.14
C ALA A 3 -9.95 -11.92 3.96
N GLY A 4 -10.50 -13.05 3.48
CA GLY A 4 -11.57 -13.82 4.14
C GLY A 4 -11.14 -15.19 4.69
N GLU A 5 -9.86 -15.54 4.59
CA GLU A 5 -9.29 -16.72 5.26
C GLU A 5 -9.06 -16.45 6.75
N ALA A 6 -9.07 -17.50 7.58
CA ALA A 6 -8.68 -17.39 8.98
C ALA A 6 -7.31 -16.68 9.08
N ALA A 7 -7.19 -15.65 9.93
CA ALA A 7 -6.08 -14.69 9.91
C ALA A 7 -4.67 -15.32 9.82
N GLY A 8 -4.45 -16.48 10.48
CA GLY A 8 -3.19 -17.21 10.40
C GLY A 8 -2.88 -17.81 9.02
N ALA A 9 -3.88 -18.30 8.28
CA ALA A 9 -3.70 -18.83 6.93
C ALA A 9 -3.42 -17.72 5.91
N LEU A 10 -4.10 -16.58 6.05
CA LEU A 10 -3.84 -15.37 5.26
C LEU A 10 -2.39 -14.90 5.46
N GLY A 11 -1.95 -14.78 6.70
CA GLY A 11 -0.58 -14.36 7.04
C GLY A 11 0.48 -15.31 6.46
N ALA A 12 0.34 -16.62 6.62
CA ALA A 12 1.27 -17.60 6.07
C ALA A 12 1.36 -17.55 4.54
N SER A 13 0.22 -17.38 3.87
CA SER A 13 0.15 -17.24 2.41
C SER A 13 0.86 -15.98 1.93
N ILE A 14 0.65 -14.83 2.60
CA ILE A 14 1.35 -13.58 2.30
C ILE A 14 2.87 -13.75 2.46
N LEU A 15 3.32 -14.29 3.60
CA LEU A 15 4.75 -14.48 3.87
C LEU A 15 5.42 -15.40 2.85
N THR A 16 4.73 -16.45 2.40
CA THR A 16 5.24 -17.33 1.34
C THR A 16 5.51 -16.56 0.04
N HIS A 17 4.60 -15.65 -0.34
CA HIS A 17 4.79 -14.84 -1.54
C HIS A 17 5.89 -13.78 -1.36
N VAL A 18 5.95 -13.14 -0.19
CA VAL A 18 6.99 -12.16 0.13
C VAL A 18 8.36 -12.83 0.12
N ALA A 19 8.52 -14.02 0.73
CA ALA A 19 9.78 -14.76 0.72
C ALA A 19 10.28 -15.10 -0.70
N GLN A 20 9.36 -15.37 -1.62
CA GLN A 20 9.69 -15.80 -2.99
C GLN A 20 9.92 -14.64 -3.96
N LYS A 21 9.18 -13.53 -3.80
CA LYS A 21 9.11 -12.44 -4.78
C LYS A 21 9.55 -11.09 -4.24
N GLY A 22 9.70 -10.95 -2.93
CA GLY A 22 9.88 -9.67 -2.25
C GLY A 22 8.59 -8.87 -2.06
N PHE A 23 7.46 -9.28 -2.67
CA PHE A 23 6.18 -8.59 -2.56
C PHE A 23 4.98 -9.55 -2.65
N CYS A 24 3.80 -9.10 -2.21
CA CYS A 24 2.54 -9.83 -2.33
C CYS A 24 1.38 -8.88 -2.64
N VAL A 25 0.49 -9.29 -3.55
CA VAL A 25 -0.75 -8.56 -3.85
C VAL A 25 -1.94 -9.25 -3.17
N VAL A 26 -2.66 -8.48 -2.35
CA VAL A 26 -3.82 -8.96 -1.58
C VAL A 26 -5.08 -8.26 -2.08
N ASN A 27 -6.10 -9.06 -2.43
CA ASN A 27 -7.42 -8.52 -2.70
C ASN A 27 -8.22 -8.54 -1.38
N LEU A 28 -8.47 -7.34 -0.85
CA LEU A 28 -9.19 -7.16 0.42
C LEU A 28 -10.68 -7.51 0.35
N LYS A 29 -11.24 -7.75 -0.84
CA LYS A 29 -12.67 -8.02 -1.06
C LYS A 29 -13.57 -7.00 -0.37
N LEU A 30 -13.25 -5.72 -0.54
CA LEU A 30 -14.09 -4.63 -0.02
C LEU A 30 -15.52 -4.77 -0.56
N SER A 31 -16.51 -4.48 0.29
CA SER A 31 -17.91 -4.42 -0.16
C SER A 31 -18.07 -3.36 -1.26
N PRO A 32 -18.92 -3.58 -2.27
CA PRO A 32 -19.15 -2.60 -3.34
C PRO A 32 -19.49 -1.20 -2.82
N ASP A 33 -20.31 -1.11 -1.77
CA ASP A 33 -20.72 0.18 -1.19
C ASP A 33 -19.53 0.94 -0.59
N LEU A 34 -18.72 0.26 0.24
CA LEU A 34 -17.49 0.85 0.79
C LEU A 34 -16.51 1.27 -0.32
N LEU A 35 -16.42 0.50 -1.42
CA LEU A 35 -15.57 0.84 -2.54
C LEU A 35 -16.04 2.14 -3.21
N VAL A 36 -17.34 2.29 -3.44
CA VAL A 36 -17.93 3.49 -4.03
C VAL A 36 -17.71 4.71 -3.15
N GLU A 37 -17.92 4.58 -1.83
CA GLU A 37 -17.65 5.63 -0.86
C GLU A 37 -16.17 6.02 -0.84
N ALA A 38 -15.27 5.02 -0.74
CA ALA A 38 -13.83 5.24 -0.72
C ALA A 38 -13.30 5.93 -1.98
N VAL A 39 -13.82 5.56 -3.16
CA VAL A 39 -13.49 6.25 -4.41
C VAL A 39 -14.05 7.67 -4.42
N GLY A 40 -15.26 7.89 -3.89
CA GLY A 40 -15.85 9.21 -3.74
C GLY A 40 -15.02 10.15 -2.87
N ASP A 41 -14.53 9.63 -1.74
CA ASP A 41 -13.66 10.37 -0.82
C ASP A 41 -12.25 10.57 -1.40
N ALA A 42 -11.70 9.57 -2.08
CA ALA A 42 -10.40 9.66 -2.73
C ALA A 42 -10.31 10.81 -3.74
N LYS A 43 -11.39 11.14 -4.45
CA LYS A 43 -11.44 12.27 -5.40
C LYS A 43 -11.19 13.64 -4.76
N ARG A 44 -11.26 13.74 -3.44
CA ARG A 44 -11.02 14.99 -2.69
C ARG A 44 -9.61 15.09 -2.14
N LEU A 45 -8.78 14.06 -2.35
CA LEU A 45 -7.39 14.05 -1.90
C LEU A 45 -6.51 14.88 -2.83
N ASN A 46 -5.43 15.41 -2.27
CA ASN A 46 -4.39 16.08 -3.02
C ASN A 46 -3.35 15.06 -3.47
N PHE A 47 -3.40 14.69 -4.74
CA PHE A 47 -2.45 13.78 -5.36
C PHE A 47 -1.23 14.53 -5.89
N THR A 48 -0.08 13.89 -5.81
CA THR A 48 1.17 14.39 -6.40
C THR A 48 1.83 13.30 -7.21
N PRO A 49 2.37 13.63 -8.40
CA PRO A 49 3.12 12.66 -9.19
C PRO A 49 4.41 12.31 -8.43
N PRO A 50 4.73 11.02 -8.25
CA PRO A 50 6.01 10.62 -7.69
C PRO A 50 7.14 10.84 -8.73
N PRO A 51 8.42 10.84 -8.30
CA PRO A 51 9.54 10.90 -9.24
C PRO A 51 9.46 9.79 -10.28
N ARG A 52 9.91 10.08 -11.50
CA ARG A 52 9.77 9.16 -12.65
C ARG A 52 10.40 7.80 -12.39
N GLU A 53 11.57 7.78 -11.75
CA GLU A 53 12.31 6.57 -11.39
C GLU A 53 11.50 5.65 -10.46
N ILE A 54 10.67 6.24 -9.60
CA ILE A 54 9.78 5.51 -8.69
C ILE A 54 8.59 4.92 -9.45
N VAL A 55 8.02 5.64 -10.43
CA VAL A 55 6.94 5.13 -11.29
C VAL A 55 7.39 3.92 -12.09
N GLU A 56 8.54 4.05 -12.76
CA GLU A 56 9.13 2.99 -13.57
C GLU A 56 9.45 1.75 -12.72
N GLY A 57 9.89 1.94 -11.47
CA GLY A 57 10.24 0.85 -10.55
C GLY A 57 9.06 0.16 -9.85
N LEU A 58 7.96 0.87 -9.57
CA LEU A 58 6.84 0.30 -8.80
C LEU A 58 5.83 -0.45 -9.65
N LEU A 59 5.41 0.12 -10.78
CA LEU A 59 4.26 -0.38 -11.54
C LEU A 59 4.44 -0.29 -13.07
N GLY A 60 5.57 0.23 -13.57
CA GLY A 60 5.83 0.41 -15.00
C GLY A 60 5.10 1.61 -15.62
N GLU A 61 5.25 1.82 -16.94
CA GLU A 61 4.74 3.02 -17.65
C GLU A 61 3.22 3.25 -17.56
N GLU A 62 2.43 2.22 -17.23
CA GLU A 62 0.96 2.33 -17.06
C GLU A 62 0.51 2.38 -15.59
N GLY A 63 1.46 2.29 -14.67
CA GLY A 63 1.23 1.72 -13.36
C GLY A 63 0.74 2.70 -12.29
N CYS A 64 1.33 3.90 -12.24
CA CYS A 64 0.97 4.91 -11.26
C CYS A 64 1.16 6.31 -11.86
N SER A 65 0.09 7.09 -11.97
CA SER A 65 0.21 8.49 -12.35
C SER A 65 0.58 9.32 -11.12
N ASP A 66 -0.24 9.22 -10.07
CA ASP A 66 -0.16 10.08 -8.90
C ASP A 66 -0.44 9.30 -7.63
N VAL A 67 0.14 9.76 -6.52
CA VAL A 67 -0.02 9.14 -5.21
C VAL A 67 -0.48 10.17 -4.18
N CYS A 68 -1.24 9.70 -3.20
CA CYS A 68 -1.57 10.45 -2.00
C CYS A 68 -1.34 9.56 -0.77
N HIS A 69 -0.62 10.08 0.21
CA HIS A 69 -0.41 9.40 1.48
C HIS A 69 -1.62 9.63 2.39
N LEU A 70 -2.18 8.53 2.91
CA LEU A 70 -3.20 8.57 3.93
C LEU A 70 -2.52 8.85 5.27
N GLY A 71 -2.64 10.07 5.77
CA GLY A 71 -2.14 10.46 7.09
C GLY A 71 -2.97 11.62 7.66
N GLY A 72 -3.08 11.69 8.97
CA GLY A 72 -3.88 12.72 9.65
C GLY A 72 -5.39 12.48 9.53
N ASP A 73 -6.15 13.55 9.30
CA ASP A 73 -7.62 13.53 9.25
C ASP A 73 -8.10 13.07 7.86
N ILE A 74 -8.33 11.76 7.73
CA ILE A 74 -8.81 11.12 6.50
C ILE A 74 -10.32 10.88 6.57
N ALA A 75 -10.98 10.94 5.41
CA ALA A 75 -12.41 10.69 5.31
C ALA A 75 -12.79 9.29 5.83
N SER A 76 -13.99 9.16 6.39
CA SER A 76 -14.37 7.98 7.18
C SER A 76 -14.35 6.67 6.40
N SER A 77 -14.63 6.68 5.09
CA SER A 77 -14.57 5.48 4.26
C SER A 77 -13.12 5.03 4.00
N LEU A 78 -12.21 5.97 3.73
CA LEU A 78 -10.78 5.71 3.60
C LEU A 78 -10.17 5.24 4.92
N ALA A 79 -10.62 5.78 6.06
CA ALA A 79 -10.21 5.32 7.38
C ALA A 79 -10.59 3.84 7.62
N LYS A 80 -11.79 3.43 7.18
CA LYS A 80 -12.21 2.02 7.26
C LYS A 80 -11.32 1.12 6.39
N VAL A 81 -10.98 1.56 5.17
CA VAL A 81 -10.07 0.81 4.28
C VAL A 81 -8.68 0.70 4.90
N ASP A 82 -8.15 1.79 5.47
CA ASP A 82 -6.85 1.77 6.13
C ASP A 82 -6.84 0.87 7.39
N GLY A 83 -7.94 0.80 8.13
CA GLY A 83 -8.12 -0.16 9.23
C GLY A 83 -8.11 -1.63 8.78
N LEU A 84 -8.52 -1.94 7.55
CA LEU A 84 -8.36 -3.28 6.99
C LEU A 84 -6.90 -3.60 6.65
N LEU A 85 -6.14 -2.61 6.19
CA LEU A 85 -4.69 -2.75 6.00
C LEU A 85 -3.97 -3.00 7.32
N ASP A 86 -4.41 -2.32 8.39
CA ASP A 86 -3.90 -2.58 9.74
C ASP A 86 -4.20 -4.01 10.19
N SER A 87 -5.41 -4.52 9.93
CA SER A 87 -5.78 -5.91 10.23
C SER A 87 -4.89 -6.93 9.50
N VAL A 88 -4.49 -6.65 8.25
CA VAL A 88 -3.52 -7.46 7.51
C VAL A 88 -2.14 -7.41 8.18
N SER A 89 -1.67 -6.23 8.60
CA SER A 89 -0.40 -6.09 9.32
C SER A 89 -0.39 -6.89 10.63
N GLN A 90 -1.46 -6.81 11.42
CA GLN A 90 -1.61 -7.57 12.66
C GLN A 90 -1.59 -9.08 12.43
N ALA A 91 -2.13 -9.57 11.32
CA ALA A 91 -2.07 -10.98 10.96
C ALA A 91 -0.65 -11.45 10.57
N LEU A 92 0.22 -10.54 10.14
CA LEU A 92 1.61 -10.84 9.74
C LEU A 92 2.59 -10.81 10.90
N LEU A 93 2.40 -9.89 11.85
CA LEU A 93 3.29 -9.68 13.01
C LEU A 93 3.73 -10.97 13.72
N PRO A 94 2.81 -11.88 14.14
CA PRO A 94 3.22 -13.08 14.88
C PRO A 94 4.01 -14.08 14.03
N LEU A 95 3.93 -13.99 12.70
CA LEU A 95 4.57 -14.92 11.78
C LEU A 95 5.89 -14.38 11.21
N ALA A 96 6.03 -13.05 11.12
CA ALA A 96 7.18 -12.39 10.50
C ALA A 96 8.52 -12.75 11.17
N ALA A 97 8.58 -12.73 12.50
CA ALA A 97 9.79 -13.05 13.25
C ALA A 97 10.23 -14.51 13.08
N GLY A 98 9.27 -15.45 12.98
CA GLY A 98 9.58 -16.88 12.89
C GLY A 98 9.91 -17.37 11.47
N TRP A 99 9.34 -16.74 10.45
CA TRP A 99 9.46 -17.23 9.06
C TRP A 99 10.44 -16.43 8.21
N LEU A 100 10.50 -15.10 8.41
CA LEU A 100 11.35 -14.23 7.61
C LEU A 100 12.56 -13.70 8.39
N ASP A 101 12.67 -14.01 9.69
CA ASP A 101 13.64 -13.39 10.60
C ASP A 101 13.59 -11.86 10.55
N LEU A 102 12.39 -11.31 10.30
CA LEU A 102 12.14 -9.88 10.20
C LEU A 102 11.57 -9.34 11.51
N THR A 103 12.18 -8.26 11.98
CA THR A 103 11.56 -7.42 13.02
C THR A 103 10.67 -6.40 12.35
N VAL A 104 9.37 -6.52 12.54
CA VAL A 104 8.40 -5.55 12.05
C VAL A 104 8.07 -4.60 13.21
N ASP A 105 8.48 -3.34 13.09
CA ASP A 105 8.24 -2.32 14.11
C ASP A 105 6.84 -1.70 13.96
N SER A 106 6.56 -1.13 12.79
CA SER A 106 5.27 -0.52 12.48
C SER A 106 4.94 -0.59 10.99
N ARG A 107 3.66 -0.44 10.66
CA ARG A 107 3.19 -0.30 9.27
C ARG A 107 3.38 1.14 8.81
N SER A 108 3.78 1.32 7.55
CA SER A 108 3.71 2.63 6.90
C SER A 108 2.25 3.07 6.69
N PRO A 109 1.98 4.39 6.62
CA PRO A 109 0.64 4.88 6.29
C PRO A 109 0.21 4.40 4.89
N GLY A 110 -1.09 4.15 4.73
CA GLY A 110 -1.65 3.71 3.45
C GLY A 110 -1.38 4.71 2.32
N ILE A 111 -1.35 4.23 1.08
CA ILE A 111 -1.17 5.06 -0.12
C ILE A 111 -2.37 4.84 -1.04
N VAL A 112 -2.98 5.92 -1.51
CA VAL A 112 -3.91 5.88 -2.64
C VAL A 112 -3.13 6.20 -3.89
N ALA A 113 -3.11 5.26 -4.83
CA ALA A 113 -2.47 5.41 -6.12
C ALA A 113 -3.54 5.56 -7.21
N VAL A 114 -3.31 6.50 -8.13
CA VAL A 114 -4.10 6.66 -9.35
C VAL A 114 -3.36 5.93 -10.46
N ALA A 115 -4.07 5.04 -11.17
CA ALA A 115 -3.52 4.36 -12.34
C ALA A 115 -3.58 5.26 -13.59
N GLY A 116 -2.63 5.09 -14.50
CA GLY A 116 -2.57 5.83 -15.77
C GLY A 116 -1.30 6.67 -15.92
N VAL A 117 -1.33 7.59 -16.89
CA VAL A 117 -0.18 8.44 -17.24
C VAL A 117 -0.29 9.78 -16.53
N SER A 118 0.75 10.14 -15.77
CA SER A 118 0.87 11.45 -15.10
C SER A 118 1.46 12.51 -16.03
N GLY A 119 1.38 13.78 -15.61
CA GLY A 119 2.06 14.90 -16.27
C GLY A 119 3.56 14.95 -15.97
N ASP A 120 4.10 16.16 -15.77
CA ASP A 120 5.52 16.34 -15.43
C ASP A 120 5.83 15.79 -14.03
N HIS A 121 6.67 14.76 -13.98
CA HIS A 121 7.17 14.17 -12.74
C HIS A 121 8.24 15.07 -12.11
N PRO A 122 8.23 15.25 -10.77
CA PRO A 122 9.28 15.99 -10.09
C PRO A 122 10.61 15.25 -10.20
N PRO A 123 11.76 15.96 -10.18
CA PRO A 123 13.06 15.32 -10.13
C PRO A 123 13.20 14.51 -8.83
N LEU A 124 13.89 13.38 -8.91
CA LEU A 124 14.28 12.62 -7.74
C LEU A 124 15.28 13.45 -6.92
N THR A 125 14.86 13.82 -5.71
CA THR A 125 15.71 14.52 -4.73
C THR A 125 16.15 13.54 -3.64
N ASP A 126 17.23 13.84 -2.92
CA ASP A 126 17.68 13.00 -1.79
C ASP A 126 16.57 12.78 -0.76
N ALA A 127 15.78 13.82 -0.45
CA ALA A 127 14.62 13.71 0.44
C ALA A 127 13.54 12.77 -0.12
N ALA A 128 13.31 12.78 -1.44
CA ALA A 128 12.39 11.85 -2.07
C ALA A 128 12.96 10.42 -2.10
N CYS A 129 14.27 10.26 -2.33
CA CYS A 129 14.96 8.98 -2.20
C CYS A 129 14.77 8.40 -0.81
N ASP A 130 15.12 9.15 0.24
CA ASP A 130 15.00 8.70 1.64
C ASP A 130 13.56 8.28 1.97
N LEU A 131 12.60 9.07 1.50
CA LEU A 131 11.18 8.81 1.68
C LEU A 131 10.73 7.49 1.04
N TRP A 132 11.12 7.24 -0.21
CA TRP A 132 10.69 6.06 -0.97
C TRP A 132 11.49 4.81 -0.61
N MET A 133 12.79 4.96 -0.34
CA MET A 133 13.64 3.90 0.18
C MET A 133 13.09 3.38 1.51
N GLY A 134 12.85 4.26 2.49
CA GLY A 134 12.29 3.84 3.78
C GLY A 134 10.88 3.23 3.73
N ARG A 135 10.22 3.21 2.56
CA ARG A 135 8.89 2.62 2.37
C ARG A 135 8.91 1.28 1.66
N PHE A 136 9.89 1.06 0.78
CA PHE A 136 9.92 -0.12 -0.10
C PHE A 136 11.20 -0.94 -0.01
N MET A 137 12.25 -0.44 0.64
CA MET A 137 13.51 -1.14 0.89
C MET A 137 13.80 -1.23 2.38
#